data_AF-A0A933W533-F1
#
_entry.id   AF-A0A933W533-F1
#
_cell.length_a   1.000
_cell.length_b   1.000
_cell.length_c   1.000
_cell.angle_alpha   90.00
_cell.angle_beta   90.00
_cell.angle_gamma   90.00
#
_symmetry.space_group_name_H-M   'P 1'
#
loop_
_entity.id
_entity.type
_entity.pdbx_description
1 polymer ?
#
loop_
_entity_poly.entity_id
_entity_poly.type
_entity_poly.pdbx_seq_one_letter_code
_entity_poly.pdbx_strand_id
1 'polypeptide(L)' 'MDARIIRDRLAERAETVAAHLLPNGRRDGHEWRCGSVRGEAGNSLAVHLSGD' A
#
# COMPACT_ATOMS: atom_id res chain seq x y z
N MET A 1 -1.49 0.12 -25.95
CA MET A 1 -1.42 -0.19 -24.51
C MET A 1 -0.65 0.93 -23.84
N ASP A 2 -1.33 1.75 -23.04
CA ASP A 2 -0.71 2.89 -22.36
C ASP A 2 0.02 2.45 -21.08
N ALA A 3 1.28 2.86 -20.93
CA ALA A 3 2.07 2.60 -19.72
C ALA A 3 1.41 3.13 -18.44
N ARG A 4 0.62 4.21 -18.53
CA ARG A 4 -0.17 4.76 -17.43
C ARG A 4 -1.16 3.76 -16.86
N ILE A 5 -1.84 2.99 -17.71
CA ILE A 5 -2.83 1.98 -17.28
C ILE A 5 -2.13 0.83 -16.55
N ILE A 6 -0.93 0.46 -16.98
CA ILE A 6 -0.17 -0.61 -16.31
C ILE A 6 0.29 -0.15 -14.94
N ARG A 7 0.78 1.09 -14.81
CA ARG A 7 1.18 1.67 -13.52
C ARG A 7 0.01 1.73 -12.53
N ASP A 8 -1.15 2.24 -12.96
CA ASP A 8 -2.34 2.32 -12.09
C ASP A 8 -2.75 0.93 -11.57
N ARG A 9 -2.84 -0.07 -12.46
CA ARG A 9 -3.16 -1.44 -12.07
C ARG A 9 -2.12 -2.07 -11.14
N LEU A 10 -0.85 -1.70 -11.28
CA LEU A 10 0.21 -2.17 -10.40
C LEU A 10 0.06 -1.57 -9.01
N ALA A 11 -0.24 -0.27 -8.92
CA ALA A 11 -0.47 0.44 -7.66
C ALA A 11 -1.71 -0.09 -6.93
N GLU A 12 -2.83 -0.32 -7.64
CA GLU A 12 -4.04 -0.93 -7.07
C GLU A 12 -3.75 -2.33 -6.49
N ARG A 13 -2.93 -3.13 -7.19
CA ARG A 13 -2.51 -4.44 -6.68
C ARG A 13 -1.62 -4.33 -5.45
N ALA A 14 -0.68 -3.38 -5.44
CA ALA A 14 0.19 -3.14 -4.29
C ALA A 14 -0.65 -2.74 -3.05
N GLU A 15 -1.63 -1.85 -3.24
CA GLU A 15 -2.57 -1.46 -2.18
C GLU A 15 -3.36 -2.66 -1.67
N THR A 16 -3.91 -3.48 -2.57
CA THR A 16 -4.66 -4.69 -2.19
C THR A 16 -3.82 -5.66 -1.36
N VAL A 17 -2.57 -5.89 -1.76
CA VAL A 17 -1.63 -6.75 -1.03
C VAL A 17 -1.30 -6.16 0.34
N ALA A 18 -1.04 -4.85 0.42
CA ALA A 18 -0.77 -4.18 1.68
C ALA A 18 -1.98 -4.24 2.62
N ALA A 19 -3.20 -4.04 2.12
CA ALA A 19 -4.43 -4.18 2.90
C ALA A 19 -4.68 -5.63 3.35
N HIS A 20 -4.33 -6.63 2.52
CA HIS A 20 -4.46 -8.04 2.87
C HIS A 20 -3.46 -8.46 3.97
N LEU A 21 -2.22 -7.99 3.90
CA LEU A 21 -1.17 -8.31 4.88
C LEU A 21 -1.29 -7.46 6.16
N LEU A 22 -1.76 -6.22 6.04
CA LEU A 22 -1.79 -5.21 7.09
C LEU A 22 -3.20 -4.59 7.21
N PRO A 23 -4.19 -5.35 7.71
CA PRO A 23 -5.60 -4.97 7.66
C PRO A 23 -5.98 -3.75 8.50
N ASN A 24 -5.24 -3.43 9.58
CA ASN A 24 -5.44 -2.18 10.34
C ASN A 24 -4.51 -1.05 9.89
N GLY A 25 -3.85 -1.21 8.74
CA GLY A 25 -3.13 -0.11 8.11
C GLY A 25 -4.08 0.87 7.43
N ARG A 26 -3.59 2.09 7.21
CA ARG A 26 -4.31 3.17 6.53
C ARG A 26 -3.52 3.64 5.33
N ARG A 27 -4.23 4.04 4.27
CA ARG A 27 -3.60 4.73 3.15
C ARG A 27 -3.29 6.17 3.51
N ASP A 28 -2.05 6.57 3.24
CA ASP A 28 -1.50 7.90 3.45
C ASP A 28 -0.77 8.31 2.16
N GLY A 29 -1.52 8.89 1.21
CA GLY A 29 -0.99 9.21 -0.12
C GLY A 29 -0.61 7.97 -0.92
N HIS A 30 0.68 7.84 -1.23
CA HIS A 30 1.27 6.69 -1.92
C HIS A 30 1.81 5.63 -0.95
N GLU A 31 1.55 5.77 0.34
CA GLU A 31 2.07 4.88 1.39
C GLU A 31 0.93 4.21 2.15
N TRP A 32 1.14 2.97 2.55
CA TRP A 32 0.28 2.23 3.47
C TRP A 32 0.95 2.20 4.83
N ARG A 33 0.39 2.91 5.81
CA ARG A 33 0.94 2.99 7.16
C ARG A 33 0.22 2.07 8.12
N CYS A 34 0.97 1.27 8.85
CA CYS A 34 0.49 0.49 9.99
C CYS A 34 1.46 0.58 11.18
N GLY A 35 1.02 0.10 12.34
CA GLY A 35 1.79 0.12 13.57
C GLY A 35 2.80 -1.01 13.71
N SER A 36 2.60 -2.12 13.00
CA SER A 36 3.40 -3.35 13.18
C SER A 36 3.28 -4.29 11.98
N VAL A 37 4.24 -5.21 11.81
CA VAL A 37 4.22 -6.26 10.77
C VAL A 37 3.02 -7.20 10.88
N ARG A 38 2.37 -7.25 12.05
CA ARG A 38 1.13 -8.01 12.27
C ARG A 38 -0.13 -7.23 11.82
N GLY A 39 0.06 -6.04 11.25
CA GLY A 39 -1.03 -5.19 10.78
C GLY A 39 -1.78 -4.47 11.89
N GLU A 40 -1.16 -4.20 13.05
CA GLU A 40 -1.75 -3.39 14.13
C GLU A 40 -1.89 -1.92 13.72
N ALA A 41 -2.78 -1.17 14.35
CA ALA A 41 -2.94 0.26 14.07
C ALA A 41 -1.72 1.06 14.55
N GLY A 42 -1.23 1.99 13.73
CA GLY A 42 -0.10 2.87 14.06
C GLY A 42 0.62 3.38 12.81
N ASN A 43 1.77 4.03 13.01
CA ASN A 43 2.54 4.70 11.94
C ASN A 43 4.01 4.26 11.85
N SER A 44 4.39 3.17 12.52
CA SER A 44 5.78 2.71 12.60
C SER A 44 6.27 2.01 11.34
N LEU A 45 5.38 1.36 10.59
CA LEU A 45 5.68 0.65 9.35
C LEU A 45 4.92 1.29 8.19
N ALA A 46 5.64 1.61 7.12
CA ALA A 46 5.10 2.19 5.90
C ALA A 46 5.47 1.33 4.70
N VAL A 47 4.50 1.01 3.84
CA VAL A 47 4.70 0.30 2.58
C VAL A 47 4.44 1.28 1.43
N HIS A 48 5.42 1.47 0.56
CA HIS A 48 5.27 2.36 -0.59
C HIS A 48 4.48 1.62 -1.70
N LEU A 49 3.31 2.14 -2.06
CA LEU A 49 2.35 1.50 -2.96
C LEU A 49 2.54 1.89 -4.43
N SER A 50 3.41 2.84 -4.72
CA SER A 50 3.64 3.36 -6.07
C SER A 50 5.13 3.35 -6.36
N GLY A 51 5.56 2.84 -7.52
CA GLY A 51 6.93 3.03 -7.99
C GLY A 51 7.02 4.31 -8.82
N ASP A 52 7.97 5.18 -8.50
CA ASP A 52 8.47 6.20 -9.43
C ASP A 52 9.34 5.53 -10.51
#